data_AF-A0A9E2R694-F1
#
_entry.id   AF-A0A9E2R694-F1
#
_cell.length_a   1.000
_cell.length_b   1.000
_cell.length_c   1.000
_cell.angle_alpha   90.00
_cell.angle_beta   90.00
_cell.angle_gamma   90.00
#
_symmetry.space_group_name_H-M   'P 1'
#
loop_
_entity.id
_entity.type
_entity.pdbx_description
1 polymer ?
#
loop_
_entity_poly.entity_id
_entity_poly.type
_entity_poly.pdbx_seq_one_letter_code
_entity_poly.pdbx_strand_id
1 'polypeptide(L)'
;MHWWILLGFYGAFTALSLLLLLPGSLTGHGDTLARSLAASVGSFSGPFTGAIARGFQSCCLQFSLGLCPYCGSILGIGLLFQFVPLHFGRFEHGFRLTTWSLGLLGWFGGVLISFGHALS
;
A
#
# COMPACT_ATOMS: atom_id res chain seq x y z
N MET A 1 -9.94 -18.44 -7.31
CA MET A 1 -10.10 -17.34 -6.31
C MET A 1 -8.84 -17.28 -5.45
N HIS A 2 -7.92 -16.37 -5.75
CA HIS A 2 -6.57 -16.30 -5.17
C HIS A 2 -6.53 -15.56 -3.81
N TRP A 3 -7.47 -15.87 -2.91
CA TRP A 3 -7.57 -15.15 -1.63
C TRP A 3 -6.34 -15.35 -0.75
N TRP A 4 -5.72 -16.53 -0.79
CA TRP A 4 -4.49 -16.86 -0.06
C TRP A 4 -3.28 -16.04 -0.50
N ILE A 5 -3.19 -15.67 -1.79
CA ILE A 5 -2.10 -14.83 -2.30
C ILE A 5 -2.25 -13.41 -1.77
N LEU A 6 -3.48 -12.88 -1.81
CA LEU A 6 -3.83 -11.60 -1.19
C LEU A 6 -3.50 -11.58 0.30
N LEU A 7 -3.80 -12.68 1.01
CA LEU A 7 -3.57 -12.79 2.44
C LEU A 7 -2.09 -12.96 2.79
N GLY A 8 -1.32 -13.68 1.98
CA GLY A 8 0.13 -13.78 2.12
C GLY A 8 0.82 -12.45 1.87
N PHE A 9 0.43 -11.74 0.81
CA PHE A 9 0.94 -10.39 0.51
C PHE A 9 0.57 -9.42 1.64
N TYR A 10 -0.67 -9.49 2.13
CA TYR A 10 -1.14 -8.69 3.26
C TYR A 10 -0.34 -9.00 4.52
N GLY A 11 -0.23 -10.27 4.93
CA GLY A 11 0.49 -10.68 6.13
C GLY A 11 1.95 -10.26 6.11
N ALA A 12 2.64 -10.42 4.98
CA ALA A 12 4.02 -9.95 4.82
C ALA A 12 4.12 -8.42 4.96
N PHE A 13 3.17 -7.69 4.39
CA PHE A 13 3.15 -6.23 4.42
C PHE A 13 2.80 -5.66 5.79
N THR A 14 1.83 -6.26 6.49
CA THR A 14 1.48 -5.93 7.88
C THR A 14 2.64 -6.28 8.81
N ALA A 15 3.31 -7.42 8.61
CA ALA A 15 4.48 -7.81 9.40
C ALA A 15 5.66 -6.85 9.21
N LEU A 16 5.96 -6.45 7.97
CA LEU A 16 6.97 -5.42 7.68
C LEU A 16 6.62 -4.08 8.33
N SER A 17 5.35 -3.65 8.22
CA SER A 17 4.87 -2.41 8.84
C SER A 17 4.99 -2.47 10.37
N LEU A 18 4.60 -3.58 10.99
CA LEU A 18 4.75 -3.81 12.43
C LEU A 18 6.23 -3.85 12.85
N LEU A 19 7.11 -4.47 12.07
CA LEU A 19 8.55 -4.50 12.36
C LEU A 19 9.17 -3.09 12.33
N LEU A 20 8.75 -2.25 11.39
CA LEU A 20 9.20 -0.85 11.32
C LEU A 20 8.64 0.01 12.46
N LEU A 21 7.40 -0.26 12.89
CA LEU A 21 6.67 0.52 13.90
C LEU A 21 6.81 -0.01 15.33
N LEU A 22 7.53 -1.13 15.52
CA LEU A 22 7.71 -1.74 16.84
C LEU A 22 8.60 -0.84 17.72
N PRO A 23 8.18 -0.54 18.96
CA PRO A 23 8.99 0.24 19.89
C PRO A 23 10.27 -0.54 20.22
N GLY A 24 11.42 -0.02 19.77
CA GLY A 24 12.73 -0.68 19.85
C GLY A 24 13.44 -0.87 18.49
N SER A 25 12.73 -0.67 17.37
CA SER A 25 13.34 -0.50 16.05
C SER A 25 13.86 0.93 15.88
N LEU A 26 14.81 1.14 14.96
CA LEU A 26 15.70 2.30 14.74
C LEU A 26 15.11 3.73 14.85
N THR A 27 13.78 3.88 14.92
CA THR A 27 13.06 5.17 14.88
C THR A 27 11.96 5.33 15.95
N GLY A 28 11.78 4.35 16.85
CA GLY A 28 10.69 4.32 17.84
C GLY A 28 10.77 5.39 18.94
N HIS A 29 10.45 6.64 18.62
CA HIS A 29 10.21 7.71 19.59
C HIS A 29 8.78 7.59 20.16
N GLY A 30 8.59 6.74 21.17
CA GLY A 30 7.48 6.86 22.14
C GLY A 30 6.04 6.79 21.61
N ASP A 31 5.79 6.28 20.40
CA ASP A 31 4.42 6.17 19.87
C ASP A 31 3.65 5.00 20.51
N THR A 32 2.38 5.24 20.84
CA THR A 32 1.47 4.25 21.43
C THR A 32 1.22 3.10 20.45
N LEU A 33 1.18 1.85 20.96
CA LEU A 33 0.81 0.63 20.21
C LEU A 33 -0.42 0.78 19.29
N ALA A 34 -1.40 1.58 19.73
CA ALA A 34 -2.60 1.89 18.96
C ALA A 34 -2.31 2.62 17.63
N ARG A 35 -1.30 3.49 17.59
CA ARG A 35 -0.89 4.25 16.41
C ARG A 35 -0.10 3.38 15.43
N SER A 36 0.74 2.48 15.94
CA SER A 36 1.43 1.46 15.14
C SER A 36 0.43 0.47 14.49
N LEU A 37 -0.61 0.07 15.24
CA LEU A 37 -1.71 -0.72 14.71
C LEU A 37 -2.53 0.05 13.68
N ALA A 38 -2.86 1.32 13.94
CA ALA A 38 -3.58 2.17 13.00
C ALA A 38 -2.81 2.36 11.68
N ALA A 39 -1.49 2.52 11.72
CA ALA A 39 -0.66 2.58 10.52
C ALA A 39 -0.57 1.22 9.81
N SER A 40 -0.58 0.11 10.56
CA SER A 40 -0.60 -1.24 9.96
C SER A 40 -1.92 -1.55 9.28
N VAL A 41 -3.06 -1.10 9.83
CA VAL A 41 -4.38 -1.16 9.16
C VAL A 41 -4.44 -0.14 8.02
N GLY A 42 -3.85 1.03 8.23
CA GLY A 42 -3.68 2.10 7.25
C GLY A 42 -2.86 1.68 6.03
N SER A 43 -2.09 0.61 6.13
CA SER A 43 -1.37 0.02 4.98
C SER A 43 -2.31 -0.39 3.84
N PHE A 44 -3.57 -0.73 4.15
CA PHE A 44 -4.61 -0.95 3.12
C PHE A 44 -4.94 0.31 2.34
N SER A 45 -4.89 1.47 3.00
CA SER A 45 -5.16 2.75 2.37
C SER A 45 -4.01 3.22 1.47
N GLY A 46 -2.94 2.42 1.31
CA GLY A 46 -1.87 2.69 0.37
C GLY A 46 -1.05 3.93 0.75
N PRO A 47 -1.11 5.02 -0.03
CA PRO A 47 -0.28 6.20 0.22
C PRO A 47 -0.63 7.00 1.47
N PHE A 48 -1.67 6.65 2.24
CA PHE A 48 -2.00 7.35 3.49
C PHE A 48 -1.28 6.81 4.73
N THR A 49 -0.49 5.74 4.58
CA THR A 49 0.11 5.06 5.72
C THR A 49 1.08 5.95 6.50
N GLY A 50 1.89 6.77 5.82
CA GLY A 50 2.78 7.74 6.47
C GLY A 50 2.04 8.88 7.19
N ALA A 51 0.92 9.34 6.62
CA ALA A 51 0.04 10.31 7.29
C ALA A 51 -0.55 9.72 8.57
N ILE A 52 -0.99 8.47 8.56
CA ILE A 52 -1.54 7.79 9.75
C ILE A 52 -0.46 7.59 10.81
N ALA A 53 0.76 7.20 10.42
CA ALA A 53 1.88 7.03 11.33
C ALA A 53 2.22 8.34 12.09
N ARG A 54 2.11 9.50 11.43
CA ARG A 54 2.33 10.83 12.04
C ARG A 54 1.06 11.50 12.59
N GLY A 55 -0.06 10.78 12.69
CA GLY A 55 -1.30 11.32 13.24
C GLY A 55 -1.92 12.44 12.39
N PHE A 56 -1.86 12.33 11.06
CA PHE A 56 -2.40 13.27 10.08
C PHE A 56 -1.82 14.69 10.16
N GLN A 57 -0.52 14.83 10.47
CA GLN A 57 0.18 16.10 10.27
C GLN A 57 -0.03 16.63 8.85
N SER A 58 -0.25 17.94 8.72
CA SER A 58 -0.60 18.59 7.46
C SER A 58 0.42 18.35 6.34
N CYS A 59 1.72 18.29 6.66
CA CYS A 59 2.78 17.99 5.69
C CYS A 59 2.66 16.57 5.10
N CYS A 60 2.49 15.57 5.96
CA CYS A 60 2.38 14.17 5.54
C CYS A 60 1.04 13.90 4.85
N LEU A 61 -0.04 14.54 5.31
CA LEU A 61 -1.36 14.42 4.69
C LEU A 61 -1.37 14.99 3.27
N GLN A 62 -0.82 16.20 3.05
CA GLN A 62 -0.76 16.81 1.72
C GLN A 62 0.08 15.97 0.75
N PHE A 63 1.21 15.45 1.22
CA PHE A 63 2.05 14.56 0.41
C PHE A 63 1.32 13.25 0.04
N SER A 64 0.66 12.61 1.01
CA SER A 64 -0.17 11.42 0.79
C SER A 64 -1.34 11.67 -0.18
N LEU A 65 -2.02 12.81 -0.05
CA LEU A 65 -3.07 13.23 -0.98
C LEU A 65 -2.53 13.46 -2.39
N GLY A 66 -1.32 14.01 -2.52
CA GLY A 66 -0.61 14.16 -3.80
C GLY A 66 -0.23 12.82 -4.44
N LEU A 67 0.14 11.81 -3.65
CA LEU A 67 0.44 10.45 -4.14
C LEU A 67 -0.81 9.63 -4.48
N CYS A 68 -1.92 9.87 -3.78
CA CYS A 68 -3.19 9.17 -3.95
C CYS A 68 -3.65 9.04 -5.43
N PRO A 69 -3.69 10.10 -6.26
CA PRO A 69 -4.11 9.96 -7.65
C PRO A 69 -3.14 9.12 -8.50
N TYR A 70 -1.84 9.15 -8.23
CA TYR A 70 -0.86 8.34 -8.97
C TYR A 70 -0.98 6.86 -8.60
N CYS A 71 -1.00 6.53 -7.31
CA CYS A 71 -1.17 5.16 -6.85
C CYS A 71 -2.55 4.60 -7.22
N GLY A 72 -3.58 5.42 -7.08
CA GLY A 72 -4.97 5.08 -7.43
C GLY A 72 -5.16 4.87 -8.92
N SER A 73 -4.52 5.66 -9.79
CA SER A 73 -4.60 5.44 -11.25
C SER A 73 -3.90 4.17 -11.68
N ILE A 74 -2.73 3.83 -11.12
CA ILE A 74 -2.05 2.56 -11.42
C ILE A 74 -2.91 1.36 -10.98
N LEU A 75 -3.48 1.41 -9.77
CA LEU A 75 -4.41 0.38 -9.30
C LEU A 75 -5.68 0.32 -10.17
N GLY A 76 -6.23 1.48 -10.53
CA GLY A 76 -7.41 1.61 -11.36
C GLY A 76 -7.20 1.01 -12.75
N ILE A 77 -6.03 1.21 -13.36
CA ILE A 77 -5.64 0.57 -14.62
C ILE A 77 -5.58 -0.96 -14.45
N GLY A 78 -4.93 -1.45 -13.39
CA GLY A 78 -4.87 -2.89 -13.09
C GLY A 78 -6.25 -3.50 -12.86
N LEU A 79 -7.17 -2.76 -12.23
CA LEU A 79 -8.56 -3.18 -12.01
C LEU A 79 -9.38 -3.15 -13.30
N LEU A 80 -9.16 -2.15 -14.17
CA LEU A 80 -9.82 -2.01 -15.47
C LEU A 80 -9.45 -3.17 -16.41
N PHE A 81 -8.16 -3.55 -16.42
CA PHE A 81 -7.61 -4.90 -16.62
C PHE A 81 -8.59 -6.08 -16.46
N GLN A 82 -9.29 -6.06 -15.34
CA GLN A 82 -10.04 -7.18 -14.85
C GLN A 82 -11.49 -7.22 -15.35
N PHE A 83 -12.03 -6.08 -15.79
CA PHE A 83 -13.39 -5.98 -16.31
C PHE A 83 -13.46 -5.90 -17.82
N VAL A 84 -12.40 -5.43 -18.49
CA VAL A 84 -12.37 -5.36 -19.95
C VAL A 84 -12.20 -6.77 -20.53
N PRO A 85 -13.13 -7.25 -21.39
CA PRO A 85 -12.94 -8.50 -22.11
C PRO A 85 -11.84 -8.31 -23.16
N LEU A 86 -10.70 -8.93 -22.92
CA LEU A 86 -9.53 -8.87 -23.79
C LEU A 86 -9.52 -10.11 -24.69
N HIS A 87 -9.56 -9.93 -26.01
CA HIS A 87 -9.51 -11.03 -26.99
C HIS A 87 -8.11 -11.66 -27.13
N PHE A 88 -7.35 -11.76 -26.03
CA PHE A 88 -5.98 -12.30 -25.99
C PHE A 88 -5.95 -13.81 -25.75
N GLY A 89 -6.79 -14.60 -26.44
CA GLY A 89 -6.75 -16.07 -26.50
C GLY A 89 -6.19 -16.79 -25.25
N ARG A 90 -5.07 -17.51 -25.39
CA ARG A 90 -4.42 -18.26 -24.28
C ARG A 90 -3.67 -17.39 -23.26
N PHE A 91 -3.36 -16.13 -23.57
CA PHE A 91 -2.55 -15.25 -22.72
C PHE A 91 -3.36 -14.30 -21.86
N GLU A 92 -4.68 -14.25 -22.06
CA GLU A 92 -5.60 -13.36 -21.36
C GLU A 92 -5.45 -13.48 -19.84
N HIS A 93 -5.37 -14.72 -19.33
CA HIS A 93 -5.26 -14.95 -17.90
C HIS A 93 -3.93 -14.43 -17.32
N GLY A 94 -2.83 -14.65 -18.04
CA GLY A 94 -1.51 -14.16 -17.64
C GLY A 94 -1.44 -12.64 -17.64
N PHE A 95 -1.98 -12.00 -18.68
CA PHE A 95 -2.00 -10.53 -18.80
C PHE A 95 -2.85 -9.86 -17.71
N ARG A 96 -4.00 -10.43 -17.39
CA ARG A 96 -4.85 -10.00 -16.27
C ARG A 96 -4.10 -10.11 -14.93
N LEU A 97 -3.39 -11.21 -14.70
CA LEU A 97 -2.58 -11.39 -13.48
C LEU A 97 -1.42 -10.40 -13.39
N THR A 98 -0.71 -10.14 -14.49
CA THR A 98 0.42 -9.20 -14.50
C THR A 98 -0.04 -7.77 -14.32
N THR A 99 -1.08 -7.34 -15.03
CA THR A 99 -1.66 -5.98 -14.87
C THR A 99 -2.22 -5.77 -13.47
N TRP A 100 -2.89 -6.77 -12.89
CA TRP A 100 -3.31 -6.73 -11.50
C TRP A 100 -2.13 -6.62 -10.53
N SER A 101 -1.08 -7.40 -10.75
CA SER A 101 0.14 -7.37 -9.91
C SER A 101 0.86 -6.03 -10.00
N LEU A 102 0.94 -5.42 -11.19
CA LEU A 102 1.49 -4.08 -11.39
C LEU A 102 0.63 -3.00 -10.73
N GLY A 103 -0.70 -3.14 -10.80
CA GLY A 103 -1.66 -2.28 -10.11
C GLY A 103 -1.42 -2.29 -8.59
N LEU A 104 -1.31 -3.49 -8.01
CA LEU A 104 -0.99 -3.67 -6.59
C LEU A 104 0.40 -3.14 -6.24
N LEU A 105 1.41 -3.36 -7.07
CA LEU A 105 2.76 -2.82 -6.87
C LEU A 105 2.76 -1.29 -6.84
N GLY A 106 2.02 -0.63 -7.73
CA GLY A 106 1.89 0.83 -7.71
C GLY A 106 1.13 1.35 -6.48
N TRP A 107 0.08 0.65 -6.06
CA TRP A 107 -0.69 0.99 -4.86
C TRP A 107 0.15 0.87 -3.59
N PHE A 108 0.81 -0.27 -3.40
CA PHE A 108 1.66 -0.53 -2.23
C PHE A 108 3.00 0.19 -2.29
N GLY A 109 3.52 0.50 -3.48
CA GLY A 109 4.68 1.37 -3.64
C GLY A 109 4.46 2.76 -3.05
N GLY A 110 3.23 3.27 -3.11
CA GLY A 110 2.83 4.52 -2.46
C GLY A 110 2.99 4.50 -0.94
N VAL A 111 2.85 3.33 -0.30
CA VAL A 111 3.08 3.17 1.13
C VAL A 111 4.54 3.44 1.47
N LEU A 112 5.49 2.86 0.73
CA LEU A 112 6.93 3.04 0.96
C LEU A 112 7.33 4.51 0.80
N ILE A 113 6.80 5.17 -0.24
CA ILE A 113 7.09 6.58 -0.51
C ILE A 113 6.47 7.47 0.58
N SER A 114 5.23 7.21 0.98
CA SER A 114 4.56 7.94 2.06
C SER A 114 5.26 7.77 3.42
N PHE A 115 5.71 6.55 3.74
CA PHE A 115 6.50 6.29 4.94
C PHE A 115 7.88 6.94 4.88
N GLY A 116 8.55 6.91 3.72
CA GLY A 116 9.84 7.56 3.53
C GLY A 116 9.76 9.06 3.86
N HIS A 117 8.71 9.74 3.40
CA HIS A 117 8.46 11.14 3.74
C HIS A 117 8.07 11.33 5.22
N ALA A 118 7.45 10.35 5.88
CA ALA A 118 7.19 10.44 7.31
C ALA A 118 8.46 10.27 8.16
N LEU A 119 9.53 9.69 7.59
CA LEU A 119 10.83 9.48 8.25
C LEU A 119 11.83 10.63 8.04
N SER A 120 11.64 11.45 7.00
CA SER A 120 12.41 12.69 6.76
C SER A 120 11.94 13.83 7.65
#